data_AF-A0A1L7LHT0-F1
#
_entry.id   AF-A0A1L7LHT0-F1
#
_cell.length_a   1.000
_cell.length_b   1.000
_cell.length_c   1.000
_cell.angle_alpha   90.00
_cell.angle_beta   90.00
_cell.angle_gamma   90.00
#
_symmetry.space_group_name_H-M   'P 1'
#
loop_
_entity.id
_entity.type
_entity.pdbx_description
1 polymer ?
#
loop_
_entity_poly.entity_id
_entity_poly.type
_entity_poly.pdbx_seq_one_letter_code
_entity_poly.pdbx_strand_id
1 'polypeptide(L)'
;MVSVLAALLLIAGGGTVYYYVSGNADGVWENTDSSYYSSKKHRWVNATRENEQNNFEDETFLDIKKNSVKTYSYYVAKNSEDFTSTSSYSHIRSMYKTNIWQRKFDLSITQAEYMKDIKKYINNFFKTQYTSDQDLKELQDNYKKTYKEIKKEK
;
A
#
# COMPACT_ATOMS: atom_id res chain seq x y z
N MET A 1 -17.12 47.05 -1.39
CA MET A 1 -17.58 45.67 -1.10
C MET A 1 -17.09 44.65 -2.13
N VAL A 2 -17.23 44.91 -3.45
CA VAL A 2 -16.79 43.99 -4.53
C VAL A 2 -15.28 43.68 -4.51
N SER A 3 -14.43 44.66 -4.21
CA SER A 3 -12.96 44.49 -4.13
C SER A 3 -12.51 43.53 -3.02
N VAL A 4 -13.18 43.54 -1.86
CA VAL A 4 -12.87 42.65 -0.74
C VAL A 4 -13.27 41.20 -1.05
N LEU A 5 -14.44 40.99 -1.69
CA LEU A 5 -14.85 39.66 -2.16
C LEU A 5 -13.92 39.12 -3.24
N ALA A 6 -13.47 39.95 -4.19
CA ALA A 6 -12.53 39.55 -5.22
C ALA A 6 -11.15 39.16 -4.62
N ALA A 7 -10.67 39.93 -3.63
CA ALA A 7 -9.43 39.61 -2.92
C ALA A 7 -9.55 38.29 -2.14
N LEU A 8 -10.67 38.04 -1.45
CA LEU A 8 -10.92 36.79 -0.74
C LEU A 8 -11.00 35.59 -1.69
N LEU A 9 -11.62 35.74 -2.86
CA LEU A 9 -11.68 34.68 -3.88
C LEU A 9 -10.30 34.39 -4.49
N LEU A 10 -9.45 35.39 -4.68
CA LEU A 10 -8.07 35.19 -5.15
C LEU A 10 -7.20 34.48 -4.11
N ILE A 11 -7.33 34.84 -2.83
CA ILE A 11 -6.61 34.17 -1.75
C ILE A 11 -7.10 32.73 -1.59
N ALA A 12 -8.42 32.51 -1.61
CA ALA A 12 -9.00 31.18 -1.53
C ALA A 12 -8.65 30.31 -2.75
N GLY A 13 -8.75 30.86 -3.96
CA GLY A 13 -8.43 30.17 -5.20
C GLY A 13 -6.94 29.87 -5.33
N GLY A 14 -6.08 30.85 -5.06
CA GLY A 14 -4.62 30.68 -5.06
C GLY A 14 -4.14 29.69 -4.02
N GLY A 15 -4.68 29.75 -2.79
CA GLY A 15 -4.36 28.78 -1.72
C GLY A 15 -4.78 27.36 -2.09
N THR A 16 -5.96 27.19 -2.69
CA THR A 16 -6.47 25.88 -3.15
C THR A 16 -5.60 25.30 -4.26
N VAL A 17 -5.22 26.12 -5.25
CA VAL A 17 -4.35 25.69 -6.36
C VAL A 17 -2.95 25.32 -5.86
N TYR A 18 -2.35 26.15 -5.00
CA TYR A 18 -1.05 25.85 -4.41
C TYR A 18 -1.07 24.56 -3.59
N TYR A 19 -2.11 24.37 -2.78
CA TYR A 19 -2.27 23.15 -1.99
C TYR A 19 -2.45 21.92 -2.90
N TYR A 20 -3.22 22.04 -3.98
CA TYR A 20 -3.40 20.97 -4.96
C TYR A 20 -2.09 20.59 -5.66
N VAL A 21 -1.33 21.58 -6.13
CA VAL A 21 -0.05 21.35 -6.83
C VAL A 21 1.00 20.78 -5.88
N SER A 22 1.14 21.34 -4.68
CA SER A 22 2.11 20.85 -3.68
C SER A 22 1.74 19.50 -3.07
N GLY A 23 0.46 19.12 -3.10
CA GLY A 23 -0.03 17.82 -2.68
C GLY A 23 -0.04 16.76 -3.80
N ASN A 24 0.27 17.13 -5.04
CA ASN A 24 0.33 16.18 -6.14
C ASN A 24 1.48 15.19 -5.91
N ALA A 25 1.12 13.92 -5.75
CA ALA A 25 2.05 12.82 -5.49
C ALA A 25 2.24 11.91 -6.72
N ASP A 26 1.70 12.27 -7.89
CA ASP A 26 1.87 11.50 -9.12
C ASP A 26 3.37 11.30 -9.42
N GLY A 27 3.77 10.06 -9.69
CA GLY A 27 5.16 9.67 -9.85
C GLY A 27 5.45 8.25 -9.35
N VAL A 28 6.70 7.84 -9.48
CA VAL A 28 7.22 6.59 -8.92
C VAL A 28 8.05 6.92 -7.69
N TRP A 29 7.72 6.27 -6.57
CA TRP A 29 8.34 6.50 -5.27
C TRP A 29 8.89 5.20 -4.71
N GLU A 30 10.10 5.23 -4.19
CA GLU A 30 10.70 4.12 -3.47
C GLU A 30 10.48 4.30 -1.97
N ASN A 31 10.14 3.21 -1.27
CA ASN A 31 10.12 3.19 0.18
C ASN A 31 11.55 2.97 0.69
N THR A 32 12.13 4.01 1.28
CA THR A 32 13.49 3.99 1.82
C THR A 32 13.54 3.62 3.31
N ASP A 33 12.43 3.76 4.04
CA ASP A 33 12.36 3.44 5.48
C ASP A 33 10.92 3.10 5.89
N SER A 34 10.76 2.01 6.65
CA SER A 34 9.48 1.58 7.18
C SER A 34 9.61 1.28 8.68
N SER A 35 8.64 1.77 9.45
CA SER A 35 8.55 1.55 10.90
C SER A 35 7.13 1.21 11.31
N TYR A 36 6.97 0.28 12.25
CA TYR A 36 5.68 -0.10 12.82
C TYR A 36 5.73 -0.11 14.34
N TYR A 37 4.59 0.14 14.98
CA TYR A 37 4.49 0.02 16.43
C TYR A 37 4.24 -1.44 16.80
N SER A 38 5.19 -2.05 17.52
CA SER A 38 5.03 -3.41 18.03
C SER A 38 4.33 -3.37 19.38
N SER A 39 3.07 -3.79 19.45
CA SER A 39 2.36 -3.92 20.73
C SER A 39 3.04 -4.91 21.69
N LYS A 40 3.70 -5.95 21.17
CA LYS A 40 4.45 -6.94 21.98
C LYS A 40 5.70 -6.33 22.61
N LYS A 41 6.46 -5.52 21.86
CA LYS A 41 7.68 -4.87 22.35
C LYS A 41 7.39 -3.51 23.02
N HIS A 42 6.13 -3.06 22.99
CA HIS A 42 5.67 -1.73 23.41
C HIS A 42 6.51 -0.57 22.87
N ARG A 43 7.03 -0.69 21.64
CA ARG A 43 7.88 0.32 21.00
C ARG A 43 7.75 0.33 19.49
N TRP A 44 8.13 1.46 18.88
CA TRP A 44 8.37 1.54 17.44
C TRP A 44 9.55 0.67 17.05
N VAL A 45 9.38 -0.06 15.97
CA VAL A 45 10.35 -0.98 15.38
C VAL A 45 10.58 -0.54 13.95
N ASN A 46 11.85 -0.34 13.60
CA ASN A 46 12.24 -0.07 12.23
C ASN A 46 12.33 -1.40 11.48
N ALA A 47 11.38 -1.63 10.58
CA ALA A 47 11.27 -2.86 9.79
C ALA A 47 12.41 -2.98 8.79
N THR A 48 12.82 -1.87 8.16
CA THR A 48 13.93 -1.85 7.19
C THR A 48 15.21 -2.36 7.84
N ARG A 49 15.55 -1.83 9.01
CA ARG A 49 16.73 -2.25 9.78
C ARG A 49 16.62 -3.70 10.29
N GLU A 50 15.44 -4.13 10.74
CA GLU A 50 15.26 -5.54 11.15
C GLU A 50 15.44 -6.49 9.95
N ASN A 51 14.96 -6.13 8.76
CA ASN A 51 15.13 -6.93 7.54
C ASN A 51 16.61 -7.04 7.15
N GLU A 52 17.34 -5.92 7.12
CA GLU A 52 18.78 -5.89 6.85
C GLU A 52 19.56 -6.80 7.80
N GLN A 53 19.27 -6.73 9.11
CA GLN A 53 19.90 -7.57 10.13
C GLN A 53 19.63 -9.06 9.95
N ASN A 54 18.50 -9.40 9.32
CA ASN A 54 18.11 -10.78 9.02
C ASN A 54 18.53 -11.22 7.60
N ASN A 55 19.38 -10.46 6.91
CA ASN A 55 19.81 -10.71 5.52
C ASN A 55 18.66 -10.80 4.52
N PHE A 56 17.64 -9.95 4.73
CA PHE A 56 16.47 -9.84 3.91
C PHE A 56 16.38 -8.43 3.32
N GLU A 57 16.24 -8.31 2.02
CA GLU A 57 15.92 -7.05 1.35
C GLU A 57 14.43 -7.03 1.00
N ASP A 58 13.75 -5.95 1.40
CA ASP A 58 12.38 -5.63 0.99
C ASP A 58 12.45 -4.29 0.26
N GLU A 59 12.22 -4.35 -1.05
CA GLU A 59 12.11 -3.15 -1.86
C GLU A 59 10.66 -2.97 -2.28
N THR A 60 10.11 -1.81 -1.92
CA THR A 60 8.72 -1.45 -2.21
C THR A 60 8.67 -0.13 -2.98
N PHE A 61 8.02 -0.16 -4.13
CA PHE A 61 7.76 0.98 -5.00
C PHE A 61 6.27 1.30 -5.07
N LEU A 62 5.95 2.58 -5.12
CA LEU A 62 4.61 3.11 -5.35
C LEU A 62 4.58 3.83 -6.70
N ASP A 63 3.73 3.37 -7.61
CA ASP A 63 3.37 4.07 -8.84
C ASP A 63 2.05 4.79 -8.61
N ILE A 64 2.11 6.12 -8.49
CA ILE A 64 0.97 7.00 -8.24
C ILE A 64 0.59 7.68 -9.54
N LYS A 65 -0.63 7.41 -10.02
CA LYS A 65 -1.18 8.01 -11.24
C LYS A 65 -2.62 8.41 -11.03
N LYS A 66 -2.94 9.70 -11.23
CA LYS A 66 -4.32 10.22 -11.10
C LYS A 66 -4.95 9.79 -9.77
N ASN A 67 -4.20 9.98 -8.69
CA ASN A 67 -4.52 9.57 -7.32
C ASN A 67 -4.60 8.06 -7.05
N SER A 68 -4.45 7.17 -8.04
CA SER A 68 -4.39 5.73 -7.80
C SER A 68 -3.00 5.33 -7.32
N VAL A 69 -2.88 4.58 -6.23
CA VAL A 69 -1.59 4.14 -5.66
C VAL A 69 -1.38 2.66 -5.92
N LYS A 70 -0.53 2.31 -6.90
CA LYS A 70 -0.18 0.93 -7.20
C LYS A 70 1.12 0.56 -6.50
N THR A 71 1.10 -0.51 -5.73
CA THR A 71 2.26 -1.01 -5.00
C THR A 71 2.93 -2.15 -5.77
N TYR A 72 4.25 -2.12 -5.81
CA TYR A 72 5.10 -3.21 -6.24
C TYR A 72 6.10 -3.48 -5.12
N SER A 73 6.17 -4.71 -4.65
CA SER A 73 7.20 -5.11 -3.68
C SER A 73 7.85 -6.42 -4.10
N TYR A 74 9.16 -6.51 -3.89
CA TYR A 74 9.91 -7.75 -3.96
C TYR A 74 10.79 -7.95 -2.74
N TYR A 75 11.04 -9.22 -2.47
CA TYR A 75 11.70 -9.72 -1.30
C TYR A 75 12.85 -10.61 -1.74
N VAL A 76 14.06 -10.33 -1.25
CA VAL A 76 15.27 -11.10 -1.56
C VAL A 76 15.86 -11.63 -0.27
N ALA A 77 15.97 -12.95 -0.16
CA ALA A 77 16.69 -13.60 0.94
C ALA A 77 18.12 -13.93 0.52
N LYS A 78 19.10 -13.18 1.03
CA LYS A 78 20.51 -13.28 0.59
C LYS A 78 21.21 -14.59 0.96
N ASN A 79 20.65 -15.36 1.90
CA ASN A 79 21.29 -16.55 2.45
C ASN A 79 20.68 -17.88 1.95
N SER A 80 19.67 -17.85 1.07
CA SER A 80 19.06 -19.06 0.52
C SER A 80 19.02 -18.97 -1.01
N GLU A 81 20.10 -19.39 -1.69
CA GLU A 81 20.16 -19.53 -3.16
C GLU A 81 19.41 -18.43 -3.94
N ASP A 82 19.57 -17.17 -3.52
CA ASP A 82 18.88 -15.97 -4.01
C ASP A 82 17.36 -16.14 -4.25
N PHE A 83 16.62 -16.61 -3.24
CA PHE A 83 15.16 -16.63 -3.30
C PHE A 83 14.62 -15.21 -3.46
N THR A 84 13.95 -14.98 -4.59
CA THR A 84 13.23 -13.74 -4.89
C THR A 84 11.72 -14.00 -4.97
N SER A 85 10.93 -13.20 -4.27
CA SER A 85 9.47 -13.27 -4.33
C SER A 85 8.84 -11.90 -4.40
N THR A 86 7.69 -11.81 -5.05
CA THR A 86 6.91 -10.56 -5.14
C THR A 86 5.68 -10.61 -4.24
N SER A 87 5.33 -9.49 -3.62
CA SER A 87 4.12 -9.42 -2.79
C SER A 87 2.84 -9.59 -3.62
N SER A 88 1.76 -10.03 -2.96
CA SER A 88 0.42 -10.09 -3.59
C SER A 88 -0.05 -8.72 -4.11
N TYR A 89 0.37 -7.62 -3.47
CA TYR A 89 0.01 -6.26 -3.86
C TYR A 89 0.55 -5.88 -5.25
N SER A 90 1.69 -6.47 -5.65
CA SER A 90 2.25 -6.36 -7.01
C SER A 90 1.30 -6.93 -8.09
N HIS A 91 0.44 -7.88 -7.74
CA HIS A 91 -0.39 -8.64 -8.69
C HIS A 91 -1.87 -8.28 -8.73
N ILE A 92 -2.34 -7.47 -7.78
CA ILE A 92 -3.74 -7.05 -7.68
C ILE A 92 -3.94 -5.58 -8.09
N ARG A 93 -5.18 -5.11 -8.26
CA ARG A 93 -5.40 -3.68 -8.55
C ARG A 93 -4.93 -2.80 -7.39
N SER A 94 -4.78 -1.50 -7.66
CA SER A 94 -4.55 -0.51 -6.61
C SER A 94 -5.64 -0.56 -5.55
N MET A 95 -5.24 -0.70 -4.28
CA MET A 95 -6.17 -0.68 -3.15
C MET A 95 -6.43 0.73 -2.65
N TYR A 96 -5.47 1.63 -2.83
CA TYR A 96 -5.45 2.94 -2.20
C TYR A 96 -5.54 4.07 -3.21
N LYS A 97 -6.14 5.17 -2.77
CA LYS A 97 -6.07 6.47 -3.45
C LYS A 97 -5.36 7.49 -2.58
N THR A 98 -4.68 8.44 -3.20
CA THR A 98 -4.14 9.60 -2.48
C THR A 98 -5.29 10.52 -2.06
N ASN A 99 -5.21 11.01 -0.83
CA ASN A 99 -6.01 12.10 -0.31
C ASN A 99 -5.06 13.26 -0.02
N ILE A 100 -4.90 14.13 -1.00
CA ILE A 100 -3.94 15.24 -0.95
C ILE A 100 -4.26 16.22 0.18
N TRP A 101 -5.56 16.42 0.49
CA TRP A 101 -6.05 17.32 1.54
C TRP A 101 -5.68 16.88 2.94
N GLN A 102 -5.55 15.57 3.14
CA GLN A 102 -5.18 14.98 4.43
C GLN A 102 -3.78 14.37 4.41
N ARG A 103 -3.06 14.51 3.28
CA ARG A 103 -1.72 13.93 3.04
C ARG A 103 -1.63 12.46 3.44
N LYS A 104 -2.64 11.68 3.08
CA LYS A 104 -2.76 10.27 3.46
C LYS A 104 -3.24 9.40 2.29
N PHE A 105 -3.16 8.09 2.46
CA PHE A 105 -3.76 7.12 1.54
C PHE A 105 -5.10 6.62 2.06
N ASP A 106 -6.11 6.62 1.20
CA ASP A 106 -7.46 6.14 1.48
C ASP A 106 -7.77 4.83 0.79
N LEU A 107 -8.35 3.89 1.54
CA LEU A 107 -8.76 2.60 1.01
C LEU A 107 -9.92 2.86 0.05
N SER A 108 -9.76 2.43 -1.19
CA SER A 108 -10.61 2.84 -2.31
C SER A 108 -11.41 1.70 -2.94
N ILE A 109 -11.16 0.47 -2.49
CA ILE A 109 -11.84 -0.73 -2.96
C ILE A 109 -12.66 -1.36 -1.83
N THR A 110 -13.66 -2.15 -2.20
CA THR A 110 -14.44 -2.96 -1.27
C THR A 110 -13.74 -4.30 -0.96
N GLN A 111 -14.18 -4.96 0.12
CA GLN A 111 -13.70 -6.31 0.45
C GLN A 111 -14.00 -7.31 -0.69
N ALA A 112 -15.14 -7.15 -1.36
CA ALA A 112 -15.53 -8.05 -2.45
C ALA A 112 -14.60 -7.90 -3.67
N GLU A 113 -14.25 -6.67 -4.04
CA GLU A 113 -13.29 -6.38 -5.11
C GLU A 113 -11.89 -6.86 -4.75
N TYR A 114 -11.45 -6.61 -3.52
CA TYR A 114 -10.17 -7.12 -3.01
C TYR A 114 -10.11 -8.66 -3.10
N MET A 115 -11.13 -9.35 -2.58
CA MET A 115 -11.16 -10.81 -2.60
C MET A 115 -11.28 -11.38 -4.02
N LYS A 116 -11.88 -10.66 -4.97
CA LYS A 116 -11.90 -11.06 -6.38
C LYS A 116 -10.47 -11.10 -6.95
N ASP A 117 -9.68 -10.07 -6.69
CA ASP A 117 -8.30 -10.01 -7.17
C ASP A 117 -7.38 -11.01 -6.44
N ILE A 118 -7.54 -11.17 -5.13
CA ILE A 118 -6.80 -12.16 -4.34
C ILE A 118 -7.08 -13.59 -4.82
N LYS A 119 -8.34 -13.93 -5.11
CA LYS A 119 -8.67 -15.26 -5.67
C LYS A 119 -7.96 -15.50 -7.00
N LYS A 120 -7.88 -14.48 -7.86
CA LYS A 120 -7.13 -14.57 -9.11
C LYS A 120 -5.64 -14.77 -8.86
N TYR A 121 -5.05 -14.01 -7.95
CA TYR A 121 -3.66 -14.16 -7.54
C TYR A 121 -3.36 -15.56 -6.99
N ILE A 122 -4.16 -16.05 -6.04
CA ILE A 122 -4.01 -17.39 -5.46
C ILE A 122 -4.09 -18.47 -6.55
N ASN A 123 -5.07 -18.38 -7.44
CA ASN A 123 -5.21 -19.35 -8.53
C ASN A 123 -4.01 -19.32 -9.50
N ASN A 124 -3.41 -18.16 -9.72
CA ASN A 124 -2.30 -18.02 -10.66
C ASN A 124 -0.96 -18.48 -10.07
N PHE A 125 -0.75 -18.31 -8.76
CA PHE A 125 0.57 -18.49 -8.14
C PHE A 125 0.65 -19.61 -7.11
N PHE A 126 -0.47 -20.02 -6.51
CA PHE A 126 -0.49 -21.03 -5.44
C PHE A 126 -1.27 -22.28 -5.80
N LYS A 127 -2.20 -22.22 -6.76
CA LYS A 127 -2.95 -23.41 -7.17
C LYS A 127 -2.06 -24.33 -8.00
N THR A 128 -1.50 -25.34 -7.34
CA THR A 128 -0.68 -26.38 -7.96
C THR A 128 -1.23 -27.77 -7.64
N GLN A 129 -0.68 -28.82 -8.25
CA GLN A 129 -1.01 -30.21 -7.90
C GLN A 129 -0.58 -30.61 -6.48
N TYR A 130 0.25 -29.80 -5.82
CA TYR A 130 0.78 -30.05 -4.48
C TYR A 130 0.08 -29.22 -3.39
N THR A 131 -0.94 -28.44 -3.74
CA THR A 131 -1.63 -27.54 -2.81
C THR A 131 -3.04 -28.02 -2.59
N SER A 132 -3.44 -28.25 -1.34
CA SER A 132 -4.79 -28.72 -1.04
C SER A 132 -5.83 -27.60 -1.13
N ASP A 133 -7.09 -27.96 -1.40
CA ASP A 133 -8.19 -26.99 -1.36
C ASP A 133 -8.36 -26.34 0.02
N GLN A 134 -7.98 -27.05 1.09
CA GLN A 134 -7.98 -26.50 2.44
C GLN A 134 -6.92 -25.39 2.58
N ASP A 135 -5.68 -25.61 2.12
CA ASP A 135 -4.62 -24.60 2.17
C ASP A 135 -5.00 -23.33 1.40
N LEU A 136 -5.61 -23.51 0.21
CA LEU A 136 -6.08 -22.39 -0.60
C LEU A 136 -7.20 -21.61 0.10
N LYS A 137 -8.06 -22.30 0.85
CA LYS A 137 -9.13 -21.66 1.63
C LYS A 137 -8.58 -20.90 2.82
N GLU A 138 -7.65 -21.49 3.58
CA GLU A 138 -6.97 -20.82 4.69
C GLU A 138 -6.24 -19.56 4.22
N LEU A 139 -5.55 -19.62 3.08
CA LEU A 139 -4.91 -18.46 2.47
C LEU A 139 -5.92 -17.35 2.13
N GLN A 140 -7.07 -17.71 1.53
CA GLN A 140 -8.14 -16.74 1.25
C GLN A 140 -8.73 -16.12 2.54
N ASP A 141 -8.91 -16.92 3.58
CA ASP A 141 -9.45 -16.45 4.86
C ASP A 141 -8.46 -15.52 5.58
N ASN A 142 -7.15 -15.79 5.48
CA ASN A 142 -6.10 -14.91 5.98
C ASN A 142 -6.13 -13.54 5.28
N TYR A 143 -6.18 -13.50 3.95
CA TYR A 143 -6.31 -12.23 3.23
C TYR A 143 -7.60 -11.48 3.58
N LYS A 144 -8.72 -12.20 3.74
CA LYS A 144 -9.99 -11.60 4.18
C LYS A 144 -9.87 -10.99 5.57
N LYS A 145 -9.11 -11.61 6.48
CA LYS A 145 -8.81 -11.06 7.81
C LYS A 145 -7.94 -9.82 7.71
N THR A 146 -6.86 -9.85 6.94
CA THR A 146 -5.97 -8.71 6.69
C THR A 146 -6.74 -7.49 6.19
N TYR A 147 -7.65 -7.66 5.23
CA TYR A 147 -8.48 -6.56 4.74
C TYR A 147 -9.33 -5.91 5.86
N LYS A 148 -9.89 -6.73 6.76
CA LYS A 148 -10.68 -6.21 7.90
C LYS A 148 -9.82 -5.44 8.88
N GLU A 149 -8.58 -5.84 9.09
CA GLU A 149 -7.61 -5.15 9.97
C GLU A 149 -7.22 -3.80 9.37
N ILE A 150 -6.83 -3.76 8.09
CA ILE A 150 -6.55 -2.52 7.35
C ILE A 150 -7.72 -1.53 7.45
N LYS A 151 -8.96 -2.03 7.37
CA LYS A 151 -10.16 -1.18 7.48
C LYS A 151 -10.38 -0.64 8.90
N LYS A 152 -9.96 -1.35 9.95
CA LYS A 152 -10.13 -0.94 11.35
C LYS A 152 -9.10 0.09 11.81
N GLU A 153 -7.92 0.11 11.19
CA GLU A 153 -6.86 1.07 11.48
C GLU A 153 -7.11 2.48 10.89
N LYS A 154 -8.23 2.66 10.19
CA LYS A 154 -8.74 3.94 9.66
C LYS A 154 -9.88 4.47 10.50
#